data_AF-A0A3D0CVL5-F1
#
_entry.id   AF-A0A3D0CVL5-F1
#
_cell.length_a   1.000
_cell.length_b   1.000
_cell.length_c   1.000
_cell.angle_alpha   90.00
_cell.angle_beta   90.00
_cell.angle_gamma   90.00
#
_symmetry.space_group_name_H-M   'P 1'
#
loop_
_entity.id
_entity.type
_entity.pdbx_description
1 polymer ?
#
loop_
_entity_poly.entity_id
_entity_poly.type
_entity_poly.pdbx_seq_one_letter_code
_entity_poly.pdbx_strand_id
1 'polypeptide(L)'
;MHVKGAVLVPMAHVHTETRDVLEIAERAGVPAEAVIRIAHRVDDAIIHTAFERRADLLVMGWRGRNETPNTSVGRNVDSIVDRVNCEVLVIQQTGVPPFQRILMPIADPLQTKAAIETARLLATDDSATITVIHVSPPGTPETRRQKLLGALELQLEGVPIEYPGLQGAVTLQEIEAPDVVEAIVAVGADHDCVILGVTRDSWLKQRFFGSKPGQIAERVEPPVILVRPKTGPVKFGLYRALNYLRGGYRRIDPTAEKELQAQGILLPRPVAGAGEPRSSINRGVLLLAGILAIVSAAAMYLGDGGAWTLVGAALFFVALLWFTQLSMAEVARQQPG
;
A
#
# COMPACT_ATOMS: atom_id res chain seq x y z
N MET A 1 10.14 -16.77 8.54
CA MET A 1 9.44 -15.49 8.84
C MET A 1 7.94 -15.75 8.72
N HIS A 2 7.11 -15.38 9.71
CA HIS A 2 5.65 -15.56 9.63
C HIS A 2 5.07 -14.41 8.80
N VAL A 3 4.96 -14.57 7.48
CA VAL A 3 4.27 -13.60 6.62
C VAL A 3 2.76 -13.77 6.84
N LYS A 4 2.11 -12.73 7.39
CA LYS A 4 0.64 -12.69 7.48
C LYS A 4 0.10 -12.07 6.19
N GLY A 5 -0.19 -12.91 5.21
CA GLY A 5 -0.85 -12.53 3.96
C GLY A 5 -2.37 -12.55 4.12
N ALA A 6 -3.05 -11.61 3.47
CA ALA A 6 -4.50 -11.64 3.30
C ALA A 6 -4.85 -11.72 1.81
N VAL A 7 -5.59 -12.76 1.42
CA VAL A 7 -6.17 -12.93 0.09
C VAL A 7 -7.67 -12.65 0.18
N LEU A 8 -8.21 -11.87 -0.77
CA LEU A 8 -9.59 -11.40 -0.71
C LEU A 8 -10.42 -11.91 -1.89
N VAL A 9 -11.59 -12.46 -1.58
CA VAL A 9 -12.58 -12.94 -2.55
C VAL A 9 -13.90 -12.17 -2.35
N PRO A 10 -14.46 -11.50 -3.39
CA PRO A 10 -15.75 -10.81 -3.27
C PRO A 10 -16.94 -11.77 -3.10
N MET A 11 -18.00 -11.28 -2.44
CA MET A 11 -19.14 -12.06 -1.92
C MET A 11 -19.95 -12.92 -2.92
N ALA A 12 -19.77 -12.77 -4.24
CA ALA A 12 -20.63 -13.44 -5.23
C ALA A 12 -20.39 -14.96 -5.37
N HIS A 13 -19.27 -15.50 -4.84
CA HIS A 13 -18.87 -16.91 -5.03
C HIS A 13 -18.37 -17.61 -3.74
N VAL A 14 -18.71 -17.06 -2.56
CA VAL A 14 -18.01 -17.30 -1.28
C VAL A 14 -17.91 -18.75 -0.84
N HIS A 15 -18.95 -19.55 -0.98
CA HIS A 15 -18.96 -20.86 -0.32
C HIS A 15 -18.10 -21.92 -1.00
N THR A 16 -18.00 -21.90 -2.33
CA THR A 16 -17.21 -22.89 -3.08
C THR A 16 -15.76 -22.44 -3.20
N GLU A 17 -15.52 -21.20 -3.66
CA GLU A 17 -14.16 -20.69 -3.89
C GLU A 17 -13.35 -20.58 -2.60
N THR A 18 -13.97 -20.22 -1.47
CA THR A 18 -13.23 -20.10 -0.19
C THR A 18 -12.82 -21.45 0.35
N ARG A 19 -13.65 -22.49 0.17
CA ARG A 19 -13.33 -23.85 0.62
C ARG A 19 -12.17 -24.41 -0.20
N ASP A 20 -12.20 -24.23 -1.51
CA ASP A 20 -11.15 -24.70 -2.42
C ASP A 20 -9.81 -24.05 -2.08
N VAL A 21 -9.80 -22.74 -1.78
CA VAL A 21 -8.58 -22.01 -1.38
C VAL A 21 -8.04 -22.51 -0.04
N LEU A 22 -8.90 -22.75 0.96
CA LEU A 22 -8.47 -23.29 2.24
C LEU A 22 -7.91 -24.72 2.10
N GLU A 23 -8.49 -25.54 1.25
CA GLU A 23 -8.00 -26.90 0.97
C GLU A 23 -6.65 -26.88 0.26
N ILE A 24 -6.44 -25.96 -0.69
CA ILE A 24 -5.12 -25.75 -1.32
C ILE A 24 -4.08 -25.33 -0.27
N ALA A 25 -4.43 -24.39 0.61
CA ALA A 25 -3.52 -23.94 1.66
C ALA A 25 -3.19 -25.06 2.66
N GLU A 26 -4.18 -25.86 3.06
CA GLU A 26 -3.99 -27.01 3.95
C GLU A 26 -3.07 -28.07 3.32
N ARG A 27 -3.29 -28.41 2.04
CA ARG A 27 -2.39 -29.32 1.28
C ARG A 27 -0.96 -28.79 1.19
N ALA A 28 -0.79 -27.48 1.10
CA ALA A 28 0.51 -26.83 1.11
C ALA A 28 1.13 -26.69 2.51
N GLY A 29 0.43 -27.11 3.57
CA GLY A 29 0.87 -26.94 4.96
C GLY A 29 0.91 -25.48 5.42
N VAL A 30 0.19 -24.59 4.72
CA VAL A 30 0.15 -23.15 5.01
C VAL A 30 -1.07 -22.84 5.88
N PRO A 31 -0.89 -22.27 7.09
CA PRO A 31 -2.02 -21.85 7.92
C PRO A 31 -2.86 -20.78 7.21
N ALA A 32 -4.14 -21.07 6.99
CA ALA A 32 -5.08 -20.15 6.37
C ALA A 32 -6.36 -20.02 7.18
N GLU A 33 -6.93 -18.81 7.20
CA GLU A 33 -8.20 -18.48 7.85
C GLU A 33 -9.07 -17.71 6.86
N ALA A 34 -10.33 -18.12 6.72
CA ALA A 34 -11.31 -17.35 5.98
C ALA A 34 -12.02 -16.36 6.92
N VAL A 35 -12.10 -15.08 6.51
CA VAL A 35 -12.76 -14.03 7.28
C VAL A 35 -13.84 -13.38 6.42
N ILE A 36 -15.10 -13.53 6.83
CA ILE A 36 -16.24 -12.85 6.21
C ILE A 36 -16.49 -11.54 6.99
N ARG A 37 -16.67 -10.43 6.26
CA ARG A 37 -16.92 -9.09 6.82
C ARG A 37 -18.13 -8.47 6.16
N ILE A 38 -19.02 -7.92 6.98
CA ILE A 38 -20.16 -7.14 6.53
C ILE A 38 -19.84 -5.67 6.77
N ALA A 39 -19.95 -4.87 5.71
CA ALA A 39 -19.73 -3.43 5.77
C ALA A 39 -20.56 -2.73 4.70
N HIS A 40 -20.87 -1.45 4.93
CA HIS A 40 -21.52 -0.61 3.93
C HIS A 40 -20.66 -0.36 2.68
N ARG A 41 -19.34 -0.55 2.81
CA ARG A 41 -18.39 -0.43 1.70
C ARG A 41 -17.31 -1.51 1.79
N VAL A 42 -17.04 -2.15 0.65
CA VAL A 42 -16.09 -3.26 0.55
C VAL A 42 -14.66 -2.82 0.83
N ASP A 43 -14.26 -1.66 0.33
CA ASP A 43 -12.94 -1.07 0.57
C ASP A 43 -12.67 -0.83 2.06
N ASP A 44 -13.63 -0.24 2.79
CA ASP A 44 -13.51 -0.03 4.24
C ASP A 44 -13.35 -1.34 5.01
N ALA A 45 -14.13 -2.37 4.65
CA ALA A 45 -14.06 -3.69 5.29
C ALA A 45 -12.65 -4.29 5.15
N ILE A 46 -12.08 -4.18 3.95
CA ILE A 46 -10.75 -4.69 3.60
C ILE A 46 -9.68 -3.92 4.37
N ILE A 47 -9.72 -2.59 4.33
CA ILE A 47 -8.74 -1.72 5.00
C ILE A 47 -8.75 -1.98 6.50
N HIS A 48 -9.94 -2.06 7.12
CA HIS A 48 -10.06 -2.34 8.54
C HIS A 48 -9.56 -3.75 8.89
N THR A 49 -9.86 -4.75 8.06
CA THR A 49 -9.39 -6.12 8.31
C THR A 49 -7.87 -6.22 8.21
N ALA A 50 -7.26 -5.61 7.19
CA ALA A 50 -5.80 -5.55 7.06
C ALA A 50 -5.16 -4.86 8.28
N PHE A 51 -5.79 -3.80 8.79
CA PHE A 51 -5.34 -3.10 9.99
C PHE A 51 -5.49 -3.94 11.27
N GLU A 52 -6.68 -4.51 11.53
CA GLU A 52 -6.99 -5.34 12.69
C GLU A 52 -6.07 -6.57 12.77
N ARG A 53 -5.83 -7.22 11.62
CA ARG A 53 -4.99 -8.41 11.52
C ARG A 53 -3.49 -8.09 11.44
N ARG A 54 -3.11 -6.82 11.34
CA ARG A 54 -1.74 -6.35 11.12
C ARG A 54 -1.11 -7.06 9.92
N ALA A 55 -1.84 -7.08 8.80
CA ALA A 55 -1.35 -7.70 7.57
C ALA A 55 -0.08 -6.99 7.09
N ASP A 56 0.91 -7.78 6.66
CA ASP A 56 2.15 -7.26 6.07
C ASP A 56 2.04 -7.11 4.55
N LEU A 57 1.27 -8.01 3.93
CA LEU A 57 0.97 -8.04 2.50
C LEU A 57 -0.54 -8.23 2.27
N LEU A 58 -1.11 -7.39 1.40
CA LEU A 58 -2.46 -7.53 0.89
C LEU A 58 -2.43 -7.92 -0.58
N VAL A 59 -2.99 -9.08 -0.93
CA VAL A 59 -3.10 -9.56 -2.31
C VAL A 59 -4.53 -9.45 -2.78
N MET A 60 -4.74 -8.88 -3.97
CA MET A 60 -6.07 -8.67 -4.52
C MET A 60 -6.09 -8.81 -6.03
N GLY A 61 -7.17 -9.44 -6.53
CA GLY A 61 -7.43 -9.55 -7.95
C GLY A 61 -8.09 -8.31 -8.53
N TRP A 62 -7.79 -8.01 -9.79
CA TRP A 62 -8.48 -7.03 -10.61
C TRP A 62 -8.85 -7.65 -11.96
N ARG A 63 -10.09 -7.47 -12.42
CA ARG A 63 -10.63 -8.13 -13.62
C ARG A 63 -10.07 -7.65 -14.97
N GLY A 64 -9.26 -6.60 -15.00
CA GLY A 64 -8.82 -6.03 -16.27
C GLY A 64 -9.91 -5.26 -17.02
N ARG A 65 -9.79 -5.28 -18.35
CA ARG A 65 -10.52 -4.49 -19.34
C ARG A 65 -11.97 -4.99 -19.53
N ASN A 66 -12.92 -4.36 -18.85
CA ASN A 66 -14.35 -4.48 -19.18
C ASN A 66 -14.76 -3.42 -20.23
N GLU A 67 -15.81 -3.70 -21.01
CA GLU A 67 -16.33 -2.95 -22.18
C GLU A 67 -16.76 -1.48 -21.94
N THR A 68 -16.52 -0.93 -20.75
CA THR A 68 -16.86 0.46 -20.40
C THR A 68 -15.59 1.31 -20.34
N PRO A 69 -15.48 2.42 -21.11
CA PRO A 69 -14.21 3.10 -21.37
C PRO A 69 -13.57 3.87 -20.20
N ASN A 70 -13.95 3.65 -18.93
CA ASN A 70 -13.58 4.58 -17.85
C ASN A 70 -13.42 4.02 -16.42
N THR A 71 -13.34 2.69 -16.23
CA THR A 71 -12.94 2.08 -14.92
C THR A 71 -12.20 0.75 -15.10
N SER A 72 -10.87 0.74 -15.02
CA SER A 72 -10.02 -0.42 -15.29
C SER A 72 -9.69 -1.04 -13.95
N VAL A 73 -8.90 -0.40 -13.07
CA VAL A 73 -8.57 -0.97 -11.74
C VAL A 73 -9.73 -0.93 -10.72
N GLY A 74 -10.73 -0.07 -10.90
CA GLY A 74 -11.98 -0.07 -10.11
C GLY A 74 -11.88 0.65 -8.76
N ARG A 75 -12.93 1.41 -8.41
CA ARG A 75 -12.96 2.34 -7.26
C ARG A 75 -12.56 1.73 -5.91
N ASN A 76 -12.85 0.44 -5.71
CA ASN A 76 -12.50 -0.25 -4.46
C ASN A 76 -10.98 -0.44 -4.35
N VAL A 77 -10.33 -0.88 -5.43
CA VAL A 77 -8.88 -1.07 -5.46
C VAL A 77 -8.18 0.25 -5.24
N ASP A 78 -8.67 1.31 -5.88
CA ASP A 78 -8.12 2.65 -5.71
C ASP A 78 -8.12 3.11 -4.25
N SER A 79 -9.24 2.93 -3.56
CA SER A 79 -9.41 3.30 -2.15
C SER A 79 -8.52 2.46 -1.23
N ILE A 80 -8.40 1.16 -1.51
CA ILE A 80 -7.59 0.23 -0.71
C ILE A 80 -6.11 0.58 -0.85
N VAL A 81 -5.61 0.67 -2.08
CA VAL A 81 -4.22 1.01 -2.40
C VAL A 81 -3.84 2.34 -1.75
N ASP A 82 -4.73 3.33 -1.73
CA ASP A 82 -4.47 4.61 -1.06
C ASP A 82 -4.32 4.45 0.47
N ARG A 83 -5.32 3.85 1.11
CA ARG A 83 -5.53 3.94 2.57
C ARG A 83 -4.88 2.83 3.38
N VAL A 84 -4.59 1.67 2.80
CA VAL A 84 -4.04 0.53 3.56
C VAL A 84 -2.57 0.77 3.95
N ASN A 85 -2.14 0.24 5.11
CA ASN A 85 -0.79 0.44 5.65
C ASN A 85 0.11 -0.81 5.56
N CYS A 86 -0.04 -1.56 4.49
CA CYS A 86 0.77 -2.72 4.18
C CYS A 86 1.28 -2.62 2.74
N GLU A 87 2.12 -3.59 2.37
CA GLU A 87 2.40 -3.84 0.96
C GLU A 87 1.13 -4.31 0.26
N VAL A 88 0.94 -3.91 -1.00
CA VAL A 88 -0.23 -4.30 -1.78
C VAL A 88 0.23 -4.86 -3.11
N LEU A 89 -0.28 -6.05 -3.43
CA LEU A 89 -0.13 -6.72 -4.71
C LEU A 89 -1.49 -6.76 -5.40
N VAL A 90 -1.61 -6.06 -6.53
CA VAL A 90 -2.81 -6.11 -7.37
C VAL A 90 -2.50 -6.96 -8.59
N ILE A 91 -3.16 -8.10 -8.71
CA ILE A 91 -2.93 -9.08 -9.78
C ILE A 91 -4.09 -8.99 -10.77
N GLN A 92 -3.80 -8.76 -12.04
CA GLN A 92 -4.80 -8.90 -13.09
C GLN A 92 -5.25 -10.37 -13.17
N GLN A 93 -6.56 -10.64 -13.19
CA GLN A 93 -7.13 -12.01 -13.16
C GLN A 93 -6.96 -12.79 -14.47
N THR A 94 -5.96 -12.44 -15.27
CA THR A 94 -5.57 -13.10 -16.52
C THR A 94 -4.15 -13.62 -16.33
N GLY A 95 -3.81 -14.78 -16.90
CA GLY A 95 -2.51 -15.40 -16.71
C GLY A 95 -2.31 -15.94 -15.29
N VAL A 96 -1.78 -17.16 -15.18
CA VAL A 96 -1.56 -17.81 -13.89
C VAL A 96 -0.05 -18.01 -13.75
N PRO A 97 0.59 -17.50 -12.69
CA PRO A 97 2.01 -17.77 -12.43
C PRO A 97 2.26 -19.29 -12.25
N PRO A 98 3.50 -19.75 -12.43
CA PRO A 98 4.71 -18.94 -12.59
C PRO A 98 4.92 -18.40 -14.02
N PHE A 99 5.79 -17.38 -14.13
CA PHE A 99 6.12 -16.67 -15.37
C PHE A 99 7.57 -16.91 -15.79
N GLN A 100 7.81 -17.02 -17.11
CA GLN A 100 9.12 -17.25 -17.69
C GLN A 100 9.84 -15.95 -18.07
N ARG A 101 9.11 -14.93 -18.53
CA ARG A 101 9.66 -13.69 -19.07
C ARG A 101 8.96 -12.50 -18.44
N ILE A 102 9.51 -12.00 -17.35
CA ILE A 102 8.91 -10.93 -16.55
C ILE A 102 9.55 -9.59 -16.94
N LEU A 103 8.73 -8.65 -17.39
CA LEU A 103 9.13 -7.26 -17.64
C LEU A 103 8.91 -6.41 -16.39
N MET A 104 9.92 -5.63 -16.01
CA MET A 104 9.86 -4.69 -14.89
C MET A 104 10.25 -3.26 -15.33
N PRO A 105 9.28 -2.44 -15.77
CA PRO A 105 9.51 -1.03 -16.04
C PRO A 105 9.66 -0.25 -14.72
N ILE A 106 10.81 0.40 -14.52
CA ILE A 106 11.09 1.16 -13.30
C ILE A 106 11.32 2.64 -13.61
N ALA A 107 10.47 3.49 -13.03
CA ALA A 107 10.62 4.94 -13.07
C ALA A 107 11.39 5.50 -11.85
N ASP A 108 11.34 4.81 -10.70
CA ASP A 108 11.95 5.23 -9.45
C ASP A 108 12.64 4.04 -8.77
N PRO A 109 13.96 4.13 -8.50
CA PRO A 109 14.69 3.07 -7.81
C PRO A 109 14.08 2.61 -6.49
N LEU A 110 13.33 3.46 -5.78
CA LEU A 110 12.68 3.09 -4.51
C LEU A 110 11.63 1.99 -4.64
N GLN A 111 11.15 1.73 -5.86
CA GLN A 111 10.14 0.70 -6.14
C GLN A 111 10.77 -0.66 -6.48
N THR A 112 12.05 -0.65 -6.83
CA THR A 112 12.78 -1.80 -7.36
C THR A 112 12.70 -2.99 -6.45
N LYS A 113 12.98 -2.79 -5.15
CA LYS A 113 13.06 -3.88 -4.18
C LYS A 113 11.79 -4.73 -4.11
N ALA A 114 10.64 -4.10 -3.87
CA ALA A 114 9.38 -4.84 -3.77
C ALA A 114 8.99 -5.50 -5.11
N ALA A 115 9.26 -4.80 -6.22
CA ALA A 115 8.95 -5.33 -7.55
C ALA A 115 9.82 -6.55 -7.90
N ILE A 116 11.11 -6.55 -7.56
CA ILE A 116 12.00 -7.68 -7.85
C ILE A 116 11.76 -8.85 -6.90
N GLU A 117 11.44 -8.59 -5.62
CA GLU A 117 11.00 -9.63 -4.67
C GLU A 117 9.74 -10.32 -5.19
N THR A 118 8.78 -9.56 -5.70
CA THR A 118 7.58 -10.08 -6.35
C THR A 118 7.91 -10.87 -7.62
N ALA A 119 8.79 -10.36 -8.48
CA ALA A 119 9.19 -11.03 -9.72
C ALA A 119 9.84 -12.39 -9.46
N ARG A 120 10.76 -12.45 -8.49
CA ARG A 120 11.40 -13.71 -8.07
C ARG A 120 10.38 -14.71 -7.54
N LEU A 121 9.45 -14.26 -6.69
CA LEU A 121 8.39 -15.13 -6.16
C LEU A 121 7.49 -15.73 -7.24
N LEU A 122 7.30 -15.01 -8.35
CA LEU A 122 6.43 -15.42 -9.45
C LEU A 122 7.18 -16.04 -10.63
N ALA A 123 8.51 -16.15 -10.56
CA ALA A 123 9.33 -16.77 -11.58
C ALA A 123 9.21 -18.30 -11.55
N THR A 124 9.30 -18.95 -12.71
CA THR A 124 9.23 -20.42 -12.81
C THR A 124 10.38 -21.11 -12.09
N ASP A 125 11.60 -20.68 -12.37
CA ASP A 125 12.85 -21.21 -11.83
C ASP A 125 14.01 -20.27 -12.23
N ASP A 126 15.24 -20.73 -12.08
CA ASP A 126 16.44 -19.97 -12.45
C ASP A 126 16.59 -19.74 -13.97
N SER A 127 15.83 -20.42 -14.83
CA SER A 127 15.78 -20.18 -16.27
C SER A 127 14.87 -19.00 -16.66
N ALA A 128 14.01 -18.53 -15.75
CA ALA A 128 13.17 -17.37 -15.99
C ALA A 128 14.04 -16.12 -16.19
N THR A 129 13.59 -15.17 -17.02
CA THR A 129 14.30 -13.91 -17.26
C THR A 129 13.48 -12.75 -16.71
N ILE A 130 14.11 -11.96 -15.85
CA ILE A 130 13.53 -10.73 -15.30
C ILE A 130 14.24 -9.55 -15.96
N THR A 131 13.56 -8.91 -16.91
CA THR A 131 14.09 -7.77 -17.65
C THR A 131 13.63 -6.49 -16.98
N VAL A 132 14.55 -5.83 -16.27
CA VAL A 132 14.34 -4.51 -15.68
C VAL A 132 14.65 -3.46 -16.73
N ILE A 133 13.70 -2.60 -17.05
CA ILE A 133 13.90 -1.51 -18.02
C ILE A 133 13.73 -0.14 -17.38
N HIS A 134 14.61 0.79 -17.75
CA HIS A 134 14.43 2.21 -17.51
C HIS A 134 14.30 2.94 -18.84
N VAL A 135 13.17 3.63 -19.05
CA VAL A 135 12.93 4.39 -20.28
C VAL A 135 13.11 5.89 -20.02
N SER A 136 14.05 6.50 -20.73
CA SER A 136 14.34 7.94 -20.67
C SER A 136 13.94 8.65 -21.97
N PRO A 137 13.30 9.83 -21.91
CA PRO A 137 13.08 10.66 -23.09
C PRO A 137 14.41 11.15 -23.71
N PRO A 138 14.47 11.36 -25.03
CA PRO A 138 15.62 11.95 -25.69
C PRO A 138 15.99 13.30 -25.07
N GLY A 139 17.29 13.53 -24.89
CA GLY A 139 17.80 14.76 -24.26
C GLY A 139 17.76 14.75 -22.72
N THR A 140 17.43 13.62 -22.09
CA THR A 140 17.63 13.45 -20.65
C THR A 140 19.12 13.60 -20.31
N PRO A 141 19.51 14.49 -19.38
CA PRO A 141 20.92 14.71 -19.05
C PRO A 141 21.63 13.43 -18.60
N GLU A 142 22.81 13.17 -19.16
CA GLU A 142 23.65 12.01 -18.86
C GLU A 142 23.86 11.80 -17.36
N THR A 143 24.19 12.87 -16.64
CA THR A 143 24.43 12.83 -15.19
C THR A 143 23.20 12.38 -14.40
N ARG A 144 22.01 12.77 -14.82
CA ARG A 144 20.75 12.37 -14.19
C ARG A 144 20.48 10.89 -14.45
N ARG A 145 20.74 10.45 -15.67
CA ARG A 145 20.53 9.07 -16.11
C ARG A 145 21.46 8.10 -15.38
N GLN A 146 22.76 8.38 -15.39
CA GLN A 146 23.76 7.59 -14.67
C GLN A 146 23.47 7.51 -13.16
N LYS A 147 23.06 8.62 -12.54
CA LYS A 147 22.68 8.62 -11.12
C LYS A 147 21.49 7.71 -10.84
N LEU A 148 20.50 7.69 -11.72
CA LEU A 148 19.32 6.84 -11.57
C LEU A 148 19.68 5.36 -11.80
N LEU A 149 20.45 5.05 -12.84
CA LEU A 149 20.89 3.69 -13.15
C LEU A 149 21.77 3.12 -12.03
N GLY A 150 22.75 3.87 -11.54
CA GLY A 150 23.56 3.42 -10.40
C GLY A 150 22.71 3.19 -9.14
N ALA A 151 21.67 3.99 -8.93
CA ALA A 151 20.72 3.74 -7.85
C ALA A 151 19.87 2.48 -8.09
N LEU A 152 19.50 2.16 -9.33
CA LEU A 152 18.81 0.91 -9.67
C LEU A 152 19.71 -0.31 -9.45
N GLU A 153 20.95 -0.26 -9.94
CA GLU A 153 21.95 -1.33 -9.76
C GLU A 153 22.15 -1.65 -8.29
N LEU A 154 22.37 -0.62 -7.45
CA LEU A 154 22.49 -0.80 -6.01
C LEU A 154 21.25 -1.43 -5.35
N GLN A 155 20.05 -1.10 -5.84
CA GLN A 155 18.82 -1.72 -5.33
C GLN A 155 18.69 -3.18 -5.78
N LEU A 156 19.08 -3.51 -7.01
CA LEU A 156 19.04 -4.88 -7.54
C LEU A 156 20.06 -5.78 -6.82
N GLU A 157 21.28 -5.29 -6.57
CA GLU A 157 22.31 -5.99 -5.80
C GLU A 157 21.90 -6.16 -4.34
N GLY A 158 21.22 -5.17 -3.76
CA GLY A 158 20.81 -5.16 -2.36
C GLY A 158 19.62 -6.07 -2.02
N VAL A 159 18.99 -6.72 -2.99
CA VAL A 159 17.84 -7.59 -2.72
C VAL A 159 18.31 -8.98 -2.30
N PRO A 160 18.08 -9.37 -1.03
CA PRO A 160 18.50 -10.67 -0.54
C PRO A 160 17.80 -11.78 -1.32
N ILE A 161 18.54 -12.87 -1.52
CA ILE A 161 18.01 -14.09 -2.10
C ILE A 161 17.36 -14.87 -0.96
N GLU A 162 16.04 -14.74 -0.82
CA GLU A 162 15.29 -15.45 0.23
C GLU A 162 14.93 -16.89 -0.18
N TYR A 163 14.77 -17.16 -1.48
CA TYR A 163 14.35 -18.46 -2.02
C TYR A 163 15.32 -18.95 -3.11
N PRO A 164 16.30 -19.81 -2.77
CA PRO A 164 17.21 -20.42 -3.74
C PRO A 164 16.45 -21.26 -4.79
N GLY A 165 16.72 -21.06 -6.10
CA GLY A 165 16.11 -21.83 -7.19
C GLY A 165 14.87 -21.23 -7.87
N LEU A 166 14.36 -20.09 -7.37
CA LEU A 166 13.22 -19.34 -7.91
C LEU A 166 13.61 -17.87 -8.09
N GLN A 167 14.70 -17.61 -8.81
CA GLN A 167 15.26 -16.24 -8.87
C GLN A 167 15.17 -15.60 -10.24
N GLY A 168 15.21 -16.40 -11.30
CA GLY A 168 15.41 -15.91 -12.65
C GLY A 168 16.69 -15.09 -12.84
N ALA A 169 17.17 -15.00 -14.07
CA ALA A 169 18.26 -14.11 -14.45
C ALA A 169 17.73 -12.67 -14.55
N VAL A 170 18.30 -11.77 -13.74
CA VAL A 170 17.94 -10.34 -13.75
C VAL A 170 18.85 -9.59 -14.72
N THR A 171 18.27 -8.85 -15.66
CA THR A 171 18.99 -7.98 -16.59
C THR A 171 18.48 -6.56 -16.50
N LEU A 172 19.37 -5.57 -16.41
CA LEU A 172 19.02 -4.15 -16.50
C LEU A 172 19.26 -3.64 -17.91
N GLN A 173 18.27 -2.98 -18.50
CA GLN A 173 18.35 -2.35 -19.82
C GLN A 173 17.91 -0.89 -19.75
N GLU A 174 18.65 -0.03 -20.44
CA GLU A 174 18.31 1.37 -20.62
C GLU A 174 17.74 1.55 -22.03
N ILE A 175 16.61 2.25 -22.14
CA ILE A 175 15.95 2.52 -23.42
C ILE A 175 15.74 4.04 -23.54
N GLU A 176 16.25 4.63 -24.62
CA GLU A 176 15.89 6.00 -24.99
C GLU A 176 14.69 5.98 -25.94
N ALA A 177 13.58 6.63 -25.55
CA ALA A 177 12.38 6.69 -26.38
C ALA A 177 11.56 7.98 -26.14
N PRO A 178 11.02 8.61 -27.19
CA PRO A 178 10.22 9.83 -27.06
C PRO A 178 8.91 9.59 -26.31
N ASP A 179 8.30 8.41 -26.48
CA ASP A 179 7.12 7.97 -25.75
C ASP A 179 7.46 6.78 -24.85
N VAL A 180 7.41 7.02 -23.54
CA VAL A 180 7.72 6.03 -22.51
C VAL A 180 6.70 4.90 -22.49
N VAL A 181 5.41 5.21 -22.70
CA VAL A 181 4.35 4.20 -22.63
C VAL A 181 4.45 3.28 -23.84
N GLU A 182 4.60 3.84 -25.04
CA GLU A 182 4.78 3.05 -26.27
C GLU A 182 5.99 2.11 -26.17
N ALA A 183 7.13 2.62 -25.70
CA ALA A 183 8.33 1.81 -25.55
C ALA A 183 8.12 0.63 -24.59
N ILE A 184 7.46 0.87 -23.45
CA ILE A 184 7.14 -0.19 -22.48
C ILE A 184 6.16 -1.20 -23.08
N VAL A 185 5.13 -0.73 -23.80
CA VAL A 185 4.15 -1.61 -24.45
C VAL A 185 4.80 -2.49 -25.51
N ALA A 186 5.69 -1.91 -26.32
CA ALA A 186 6.42 -2.63 -27.35
C ALA A 186 7.31 -3.75 -26.76
N VAL A 187 8.10 -3.44 -25.72
CA VAL A 187 8.92 -4.45 -25.04
C VAL A 187 8.04 -5.48 -24.33
N GLY A 188 6.91 -5.05 -23.76
CA GLY A 188 5.96 -5.92 -23.07
C GLY A 188 5.40 -7.03 -23.95
N ALA A 189 5.31 -6.84 -25.27
CA ALA A 189 4.78 -7.85 -26.19
C ALA A 189 5.60 -9.17 -26.20
N ASP A 190 6.90 -9.11 -25.90
CA ASP A 190 7.79 -10.29 -25.87
C ASP A 190 7.84 -10.99 -24.51
N HIS A 191 7.05 -10.53 -23.54
CA HIS A 191 7.03 -11.00 -22.16
C HIS A 191 5.72 -11.70 -21.82
N ASP A 192 5.69 -12.49 -20.74
CA ASP A 192 4.49 -13.18 -20.26
C ASP A 192 3.91 -12.59 -18.97
N CYS A 193 4.60 -11.61 -18.38
CA CYS A 193 4.10 -10.79 -17.28
C CYS A 193 4.76 -9.41 -17.27
N VAL A 194 4.00 -8.38 -16.88
CA VAL A 194 4.53 -7.04 -16.60
C VAL A 194 4.30 -6.68 -15.14
N ILE A 195 5.37 -6.42 -14.40
CA ILE A 195 5.31 -5.97 -13.00
C ILE A 195 5.61 -4.47 -12.94
N LEU A 196 4.64 -3.70 -12.44
CA LEU A 196 4.75 -2.25 -12.30
C LEU A 196 4.86 -1.88 -10.82
N GLY A 197 5.96 -1.20 -10.47
CA GLY A 197 6.06 -0.50 -9.20
C GLY A 197 5.11 0.71 -9.18
N VAL A 198 4.39 0.90 -8.08
CA VAL A 198 3.55 2.08 -7.86
C VAL A 198 3.83 2.70 -6.49
N THR A 199 4.13 4.00 -6.46
CA THR A 199 4.21 4.77 -5.21
C THR A 199 2.87 5.41 -4.89
N ARG A 200 2.63 5.70 -3.60
CA ARG A 200 1.47 6.48 -3.16
C ARG A 200 1.36 7.80 -3.92
N ASP A 201 2.45 8.56 -4.05
CA ASP A 201 2.39 9.90 -4.65
C ASP A 201 2.07 9.87 -6.17
N SER A 202 2.44 8.78 -6.86
CA SER A 202 2.09 8.56 -8.27
C SER A 202 0.67 8.03 -8.46
N TRP A 203 0.17 7.23 -7.51
CA TRP A 203 -1.20 6.70 -7.49
C TRP A 203 -2.24 7.73 -7.00
N LEU A 204 -1.90 8.57 -6.01
CA LEU A 204 -2.80 9.55 -5.38
C LEU A 204 -3.14 10.74 -6.28
N LYS A 205 -2.30 11.07 -7.28
CA LYS A 205 -2.42 12.35 -7.99
C LYS A 205 -3.53 12.40 -9.02
N GLN A 206 -4.03 11.27 -9.49
CA GLN A 206 -5.23 11.18 -10.33
C GLN A 206 -5.63 9.71 -10.48
N ARG A 207 -6.94 9.48 -10.59
CA ARG A 207 -7.61 8.25 -11.05
C ARG A 207 -6.65 7.43 -11.93
N PHE A 208 -6.49 6.12 -11.72
CA PHE A 208 -5.59 5.23 -12.50
C PHE A 208 -5.60 5.54 -14.02
N PHE A 209 -6.76 5.96 -14.51
CA PHE A 209 -7.02 6.69 -15.76
C PHE A 209 -6.12 7.92 -16.01
N GLY A 210 -5.18 7.76 -16.93
CA GLY A 210 -4.31 8.82 -17.43
C GLY A 210 -2.92 8.84 -16.81
N SER A 211 -2.69 8.08 -15.73
CA SER A 211 -1.34 7.86 -15.20
C SER A 211 -0.55 6.91 -16.13
N LYS A 212 0.79 7.05 -16.19
CA LYS A 212 1.62 6.15 -17.01
C LYS A 212 1.41 4.66 -16.65
N PRO A 213 1.37 4.23 -15.37
CA PRO A 213 1.08 2.84 -15.03
C PRO A 213 -0.29 2.36 -15.52
N GLY A 214 -1.31 3.22 -15.46
CA GLY A 214 -2.64 2.89 -15.98
C GLY A 214 -2.67 2.75 -17.50
N GLN A 215 -2.03 3.68 -18.22
CA GLN A 215 -1.92 3.58 -19.68
C GLN A 215 -1.14 2.35 -20.12
N ILE A 216 -0.08 1.97 -19.40
CA ILE A 216 0.66 0.73 -19.65
C ILE A 216 -0.28 -0.47 -19.41
N ALA A 217 -0.92 -0.52 -18.24
CA ALA A 217 -1.75 -1.65 -17.85
C ALA A 217 -2.98 -1.88 -18.76
N GLU A 218 -3.45 -0.83 -19.45
CA GLU A 218 -4.57 -0.93 -20.42
C GLU A 218 -4.14 -1.39 -21.81
N ARG A 219 -2.85 -1.29 -22.13
CA ARG A 219 -2.30 -1.44 -23.47
C ARG A 219 -1.39 -2.64 -23.66
N VAL A 220 -0.74 -3.12 -22.60
CA VAL A 220 0.03 -4.36 -22.66
C VAL A 220 -0.91 -5.57 -22.78
N GLU A 221 -0.50 -6.55 -23.57
CA GLU A 221 -1.24 -7.80 -23.73
C GLU A 221 -1.02 -8.80 -22.57
N PRO A 222 0.21 -8.95 -22.03
CA PRO A 222 0.43 -9.85 -20.90
C PRO A 222 -0.23 -9.35 -19.62
N PRO A 223 -0.45 -10.24 -18.64
CA PRO A 223 -0.99 -9.86 -17.35
C PRO A 223 -0.10 -8.89 -16.58
N VAL A 224 -0.76 -7.89 -15.99
CA VAL A 224 -0.11 -6.83 -15.23
C VAL A 224 -0.26 -7.08 -13.73
N ILE A 225 0.85 -6.90 -13.02
CA ILE A 225 0.90 -6.97 -11.57
C ILE A 225 1.38 -5.63 -11.04
N LEU A 226 0.58 -4.99 -10.18
CA LEU A 226 0.96 -3.75 -9.52
C LEU A 226 1.51 -4.05 -8.14
N VAL A 227 2.72 -3.56 -7.88
CA VAL A 227 3.40 -3.72 -6.60
C VAL A 227 3.49 -2.37 -5.91
N ARG A 228 2.90 -2.30 -4.72
CA ARG A 228 2.92 -1.10 -3.89
C ARG A 228 3.67 -1.36 -2.59
N PRO A 229 4.91 -0.88 -2.44
CA PRO A 229 5.66 -1.08 -1.21
C PRO A 229 4.98 -0.39 -0.01
N LYS A 230 5.24 -0.94 1.19
CA LYS A 230 4.79 -0.34 2.45
C LYS A 230 5.38 1.06 2.60
N THR A 231 4.54 2.03 2.97
CA THR A 231 5.01 3.38 3.26
C THR A 231 5.62 3.47 4.65
N GLY A 232 6.74 4.18 4.79
CA GLY A 232 7.39 4.41 6.08
C GLY A 232 6.44 5.01 7.15
N PRO A 233 6.67 4.69 8.44
CA PRO A 233 5.72 4.96 9.52
C PRO A 233 5.40 6.45 9.70
N VAL A 234 6.36 7.34 9.45
CA VAL A 234 6.20 8.80 9.58
C VAL A 234 5.26 9.36 8.52
N LYS A 235 5.48 9.00 7.24
CA LYS A 235 4.61 9.42 6.13
C LYS A 235 3.19 8.89 6.33
N PHE A 236 3.04 7.62 6.72
CA PHE A 236 1.72 7.06 6.99
C PHE A 236 1.01 7.74 8.19
N GLY A 237 1.74 8.03 9.26
CA GLY A 237 1.20 8.72 10.44
C GLY A 237 0.63 10.09 10.10
N LEU A 238 1.34 10.87 9.27
CA LEU A 238 0.89 12.18 8.79
C LEU A 238 -0.37 12.07 7.91
N TYR A 239 -0.40 11.12 6.97
CA TYR A 239 -1.57 10.84 6.13
C TYR A 239 -2.79 10.42 6.97
N ARG A 240 -2.58 9.57 7.99
CA ARG A 240 -3.65 9.15 8.91
C ARG A 240 -4.19 10.32 9.72
N ALA A 241 -3.33 11.23 10.19
CA ALA A 241 -3.77 12.44 10.89
C ALA A 241 -4.64 13.32 9.97
N LEU A 242 -4.19 13.58 8.73
CA LEU A 242 -4.97 14.31 7.73
C LEU A 242 -6.34 13.66 7.43
N ASN A 243 -6.38 12.34 7.26
CA ASN A 243 -7.64 11.62 7.00
C ASN A 243 -8.56 11.56 8.23
N TYR A 244 -8.01 11.50 9.44
CA TYR A 244 -8.77 11.62 10.69
C TYR A 244 -9.43 13.00 10.80
N LEU A 245 -8.69 14.07 10.48
CA LEU A 245 -9.20 15.44 10.44
C LEU A 245 -10.29 15.65 9.38
N ARG A 246 -10.19 14.93 8.25
CA ARG A 246 -11.22 14.91 7.20
C ARG A 246 -12.44 14.01 7.50
N GLY A 247 -12.52 13.41 8.69
CA GLY A 247 -13.69 12.66 9.16
C GLY A 247 -13.76 11.18 8.71
N GLY A 248 -12.63 10.58 8.32
CA GLY A 248 -12.56 9.30 7.61
C GLY A 248 -12.79 7.99 8.38
N TYR A 249 -13.40 7.99 9.57
CA TYR A 249 -13.81 6.75 10.25
C TYR A 249 -15.25 6.85 10.75
N ARG A 250 -16.20 6.28 10.00
CA ARG A 250 -17.54 6.00 10.51
C ARG A 250 -17.51 4.68 11.28
N ARG A 251 -18.01 4.72 12.51
CA ARG A 251 -18.24 3.54 13.35
C ARG A 251 -19.31 2.66 12.70
N ILE A 252 -19.21 1.35 12.89
CA ILE A 252 -20.27 0.39 12.59
C ILE A 252 -21.50 0.77 13.43
N ASP A 253 -22.68 0.70 12.84
CA ASP A 253 -23.94 0.95 13.55
C ASP A 253 -24.12 -0.10 14.68
N PRO A 254 -24.29 0.31 15.94
CA PRO A 254 -24.41 -0.62 17.08
C PRO A 254 -25.57 -1.61 16.97
N THR A 255 -26.60 -1.27 16.20
CA THR A 255 -27.80 -2.08 15.99
C THR A 255 -27.50 -3.25 15.05
N ALA A 256 -26.76 -2.97 13.96
CA ALA A 256 -26.30 -3.98 13.01
C ALA A 256 -25.32 -4.98 13.66
N GLU A 257 -24.46 -4.51 14.58
CA GLU A 257 -23.53 -5.39 15.31
C GLU A 257 -24.28 -6.44 16.17
N LYS A 258 -25.37 -6.03 16.84
CA LYS A 258 -26.18 -6.93 17.68
C LYS A 258 -26.98 -7.94 16.86
N GLU A 259 -27.58 -7.52 15.76
CA GLU A 259 -28.32 -8.43 14.86
C GLU A 259 -27.39 -9.49 14.24
N LEU A 260 -26.17 -9.11 13.86
CA LEU A 260 -25.20 -10.03 13.27
C LEU A 260 -24.59 -11.00 14.30
N GLN A 261 -24.49 -10.58 15.58
CA GLN A 261 -24.14 -11.49 16.68
C GLN A 261 -25.27 -12.48 16.97
N ALA A 262 -26.53 -12.02 16.95
CA ALA A 262 -27.70 -12.88 17.16
C ALA A 262 -27.84 -13.95 16.06
N GLN A 263 -27.37 -13.66 14.85
CA GLN A 263 -27.37 -14.60 13.72
C GLN A 263 -26.13 -15.52 13.70
N GLY A 264 -25.21 -15.40 14.65
CA GLY A 264 -23.98 -16.21 14.70
C GLY A 264 -22.96 -15.87 13.61
N ILE A 265 -23.18 -14.79 12.85
CA ILE A 265 -22.31 -14.33 11.75
C ILE A 265 -21.12 -13.55 12.30
N LEU A 266 -21.31 -12.86 13.43
CA LEU A 266 -20.28 -12.07 14.10
C LEU A 266 -19.98 -12.68 15.47
N LEU A 267 -18.76 -13.18 15.68
CA LEU A 267 -18.34 -13.68 16.99
C LEU A 267 -18.34 -12.53 18.00
N PRO A 268 -18.88 -12.73 19.22
CA PRO A 268 -18.84 -11.71 20.25
C PRO A 268 -17.37 -11.33 20.51
N ARG A 269 -17.04 -10.05 20.38
CA ARG A 269 -15.69 -9.57 20.74
C ARG A 269 -15.45 -9.94 22.20
N PRO A 270 -14.27 -10.50 22.56
CA PRO A 270 -13.90 -10.56 23.96
C PRO A 270 -13.93 -9.13 24.50
N VAL A 271 -14.81 -8.91 25.48
CA VAL A 271 -14.98 -7.61 26.12
C VAL A 271 -13.70 -7.35 26.92
N ALA A 272 -12.68 -6.79 26.27
CA ALA A 272 -11.72 -5.99 27.01
C ALA A 272 -12.56 -4.91 27.72
N GLY A 273 -12.42 -4.83 29.05
CA GLY A 273 -13.33 -4.15 29.97
C GLY A 273 -13.98 -2.89 29.40
N ALA A 274 -15.29 -2.77 29.61
CA ALA A 274 -16.16 -1.74 29.08
C ALA A 274 -15.62 -0.32 29.28
N GLY A 275 -14.83 0.11 28.31
CA GLY A 275 -14.45 1.48 28.06
C GLY A 275 -14.19 1.54 26.58
N GLU A 276 -15.15 2.04 25.80
CA GLU A 276 -14.80 2.62 24.50
C GLU A 276 -13.58 3.51 24.75
N PRO A 277 -12.48 3.45 23.97
CA PRO A 277 -11.50 4.52 23.97
C PRO A 277 -12.17 5.74 23.33
N ARG A 278 -13.07 6.38 24.08
CA ARG A 278 -13.50 7.75 23.90
C ARG A 278 -12.32 8.56 24.36
N SER A 279 -11.40 8.89 23.46
CA SER A 279 -10.58 10.06 23.74
C SER A 279 -11.55 11.23 23.84
N SER A 280 -11.81 11.70 25.07
CA SER A 280 -12.64 12.87 25.33
C SER A 280 -11.99 14.16 24.79
N ILE A 281 -10.79 14.04 24.22
CA ILE A 281 -10.04 15.10 23.56
C ILE A 281 -10.82 15.59 22.35
N ASN A 282 -11.44 16.77 22.54
CA ASN A 282 -12.10 17.52 21.50
C ASN A 282 -11.16 17.64 20.27
N ARG A 283 -11.64 17.27 19.08
CA ARG A 283 -10.86 17.35 17.82
C ARG A 283 -10.25 18.74 17.63
N GLY A 284 -10.94 19.79 18.08
CA GLY A 284 -10.43 21.17 18.03
C GLY A 284 -9.17 21.38 18.87
N VAL A 285 -9.07 20.75 20.04
CA VAL A 285 -7.89 20.85 20.92
C VAL A 285 -6.68 20.12 20.33
N LEU A 286 -6.91 18.95 19.73
CA LEU A 286 -5.86 18.19 19.04
C LEU A 286 -5.34 18.93 17.80
N LEU A 287 -6.26 19.55 17.05
CA LEU A 287 -5.94 20.42 15.91
C LEU A 287 -5.10 21.62 16.33
N LEU A 288 -5.49 22.28 17.42
CA LEU A 288 -4.79 23.46 17.93
C LEU A 288 -3.37 23.11 18.38
N ALA A 289 -3.17 21.97 19.04
CA ALA A 289 -1.85 21.47 19.40
C ALA A 289 -0.97 21.20 18.15
N GLY A 290 -1.56 20.60 17.11
CA GLY A 290 -0.86 20.37 15.84
C GLY A 290 -0.49 21.68 15.11
N ILE A 291 -1.39 22.66 15.07
CA ILE A 291 -1.13 23.98 14.48
C ILE A 291 -0.01 24.69 15.25
N LEU A 292 -0.03 24.65 16.59
CA LEU A 292 1.01 25.27 17.42
C LEU A 292 2.39 24.66 17.15
N ALA A 293 2.47 23.33 16.98
CA ALA A 293 3.71 22.65 16.65
C ALA A 293 4.26 23.05 15.27
N ILE A 294 3.39 23.22 14.27
CA ILE A 294 3.80 23.66 12.92
C ILE A 294 4.29 25.11 12.94
N VAL A 295 3.55 26.01 13.61
CA VAL A 295 3.93 27.43 13.75
C VAL A 295 5.25 27.58 14.50
N SER A 296 5.44 26.78 15.55
CA SER A 296 6.69 26.71 16.30
C SER A 296 7.86 26.26 15.42
N ALA A 297 7.71 25.16 14.66
CA ALA A 297 8.75 24.67 13.75
C ALA A 297 9.09 25.69 12.65
N ALA A 298 8.07 26.38 12.11
CA ALA A 298 8.27 27.44 11.13
C ALA A 298 9.02 28.64 11.71
N ALA A 299 8.69 29.07 12.94
CA ALA A 299 9.40 30.14 13.64
C ALA A 299 10.86 29.76 13.97
N MET A 300 11.11 28.48 14.30
CA MET A 300 12.47 27.97 14.51
C MET A 300 13.29 27.99 13.22
N TYR A 301 12.70 27.55 12.11
CA TYR A 301 13.33 27.51 10.79
C TYR A 301 13.59 28.90 10.22
N LEU A 302 12.60 29.80 10.29
CA LEU A 302 12.71 31.18 9.79
C LEU A 302 13.59 32.07 10.67
N GLY A 303 13.78 31.71 11.94
CA GLY A 303 14.59 32.47 12.88
C GLY A 303 16.10 32.31 12.69
N ASP A 304 16.55 31.28 11.96
CA ASP A 304 17.96 31.02 11.61
C ASP A 304 18.94 31.14 12.80
N GLY A 305 18.52 30.66 13.99
CA GLY A 305 19.30 30.71 15.22
C GLY A 305 19.20 32.03 16.02
N GLY A 306 18.41 32.99 15.55
CA GLY A 306 18.15 34.27 16.23
C GLY A 306 17.05 34.21 17.30
N ALA A 307 16.60 35.38 17.76
CA ALA A 307 15.58 35.50 18.82
C ALA A 307 14.25 34.80 18.46
N TRP A 308 13.88 34.78 17.17
CA TRP A 308 12.71 34.06 16.68
C TRP A 308 12.81 32.54 16.82
N THR A 309 14.02 31.98 16.75
CA THR A 309 14.24 30.55 16.99
C THR A 309 14.02 30.19 18.46
N LEU A 310 14.44 31.05 19.39
CA LEU A 310 14.16 30.88 20.83
C LEU A 310 12.67 30.97 21.14
N VAL A 311 11.96 31.92 20.52
CA VAL A 311 10.49 32.04 20.64
C VAL A 311 9.79 30.80 20.10
N GLY A 312 10.23 30.31 18.93
CA GLY A 312 9.72 29.07 18.34
C GLY A 312 9.94 27.86 19.25
N ALA A 313 11.14 27.72 19.81
CA ALA A 313 11.47 26.63 20.74
C ALA A 313 10.63 26.72 22.04
N ALA A 314 10.45 27.91 22.62
CA ALA A 314 9.61 28.09 23.79
C ALA A 314 8.15 27.70 23.53
N LEU A 315 7.59 28.11 22.38
CA LEU A 315 6.26 27.69 21.93
C LEU A 315 6.14 26.17 21.76
N PHE A 316 7.20 25.50 21.26
CA PHE A 316 7.24 24.05 21.13
C PHE A 316 7.09 23.36 22.49
N PHE A 317 7.91 23.77 23.47
CA PHE A 317 7.91 23.17 24.80
C PHE A 317 6.58 23.41 25.53
N VAL A 318 5.98 24.59 25.37
CA VAL A 318 4.65 24.88 25.92
C VAL A 318 3.59 23.99 25.29
N ALA A 319 3.60 23.82 23.96
CA ALA A 319 2.69 22.91 23.26
C ALA A 319 2.85 21.46 23.73
N LEU A 320 4.10 21.01 23.88
CA LEU A 320 4.44 19.66 24.28
C LEU A 320 4.00 19.37 25.72
N LEU A 321 4.26 20.30 26.65
CA LEU A 321 3.82 20.19 28.04
C LEU A 321 2.30 20.20 28.14
N TRP A 322 1.63 21.08 27.40
CA TRP A 322 0.17 21.14 27.34
C TRP A 322 -0.43 19.81 26.83
N PHE A 323 0.12 19.27 25.74
CA PHE A 323 -0.31 17.99 25.19
C PHE A 323 -0.05 16.83 26.16
N THR A 324 1.10 16.83 26.84
CA THR A 324 1.47 15.81 27.82
C THR A 324 0.52 15.85 29.02
N GLN A 325 0.18 17.04 29.52
CA GLN A 325 -0.81 17.22 30.59
C GLN A 325 -2.20 16.75 30.18
N LEU A 326 -2.65 17.08 28.96
CA LEU A 326 -3.90 16.56 28.42
C LEU A 326 -3.92 15.03 28.33
N SER A 327 -2.80 14.43 27.89
CA SER A 327 -2.66 12.98 27.81
C SER A 327 -2.67 12.33 29.20
N MET A 328 -1.94 12.88 30.17
CA MET A 328 -1.87 12.37 31.54
C MET A 328 -3.23 12.51 32.27
N ALA A 329 -3.91 13.64 32.11
CA ALA A 329 -5.23 13.87 32.68
C ALA A 329 -6.31 12.94 32.10
N GLU A 330 -6.09 12.41 30.90
CA GLU A 330 -6.96 11.39 30.29
C GLU A 330 -6.63 9.99 30.83
N VAL A 331 -5.36 9.63 30.93
CA VAL A 331 -4.92 8.35 31.53
C VAL A 331 -5.39 8.23 32.99
N ALA A 332 -5.29 9.32 33.76
CA ALA A 332 -5.78 9.37 35.15
C ALA A 332 -7.32 9.24 35.25
N ARG A 333 -8.07 9.68 34.24
CA ARG A 333 -9.54 9.55 34.18
C ARG A 333 -10.01 8.15 33.78
N GLN A 334 -9.12 7.31 33.23
CA GLN A 334 -9.45 5.96 32.75
C GLN A 334 -9.04 4.84 33.73
N GLN A 335 -8.42 5.17 34.88
CA GLN A 335 -8.18 4.19 35.94
C GLN A 335 -9.41 4.10 36.86
N PRO A 336 -10.02 2.91 37.05
CA PRO A 336 -11.10 2.74 38.00
C PRO A 336 -10.56 2.83 39.44
N GLY A 337 -11.24 3.59 40.30
CA GLY A 337 -11.11 3.46 41.74
C GLY A 337 -11.80 2.21 42.27
#